data_AF-A0A3B4H6G9-F1
#
_entry.id   AF-A0A3B4H6G9-F1
#
_cell.length_a   1.000
_cell.length_b   1.000
_cell.length_c   1.000
_cell.angle_alpha   90.00
_cell.angle_beta   90.00
_cell.angle_gamma   90.00
#
_symmetry.space_group_name_H-M   'P 1'
#
loop_
_entity.id
_entity.type
_entity.pdbx_description
1 polymer ?
#
loop_
_entity_poly.entity_id
_entity_poly.type
_entity_poly.pdbx_seq_one_letter_code
_entity_poly.pdbx_strand_id
1 'polypeptide(L)'
;MGCDVVIYNVTQHADQVEEALWAASALHSEVEHFSGPKMFILISTIMTWACSKPADPDDLELPFTDAIFWSRRAHPNFERHIDLEKRVVKMGKTLFSTYVVAAGLQYGMGEQIFHYFFKKSWLGEDGPVFGDGENIVPTIHIHDLARLAASLCLCYTTDSLNHEVITQQGLMKIASVLGPGKIQKKPSEDAFLTKDLTDSLLVSLRMEAAYIKKLFSFNWVCQFGLVENIEVVVQEYRQSRGLLPVRLCVLGPPAVGKTTVSKKICEYYRLHHVTVKGTVSDTIARLEHAVRNPDPGEGKSTQEAQEQLSMMKERLEQNPGTASDNEVWRCWDELMTHPCKNQGYVLEDFPQTREQAKELFDGESDTPRLLHVRASPAHSLFSSPEFVLCLEATEAFLLDRVLNLPESRVQEHNCEPENFSRRLAAYNEKQSEDDVVLNYFYEHDIIPLHSNAEADCLPLMQKVIDMVGQPRNYGPSSQEVKEEERRKAGERLRREAQERAEVEQMEADEARARAARWAEWTKKLEQVRQQEEEELEATSRPMRGYLMEQVVPTLSQGLTACCRAQPQDPVDFLAEYLLKNNPFELPSELQ
;
A
#
# COMPACT_ATOMS: atom_id res chain seq x y z
N MET A 1 -41.14 30.94 -2.04
CA MET A 1 -39.98 30.38 -1.32
C MET A 1 -39.36 31.47 -0.44
N GLY A 2 -38.92 31.14 0.77
CA GLY A 2 -38.30 32.09 1.70
C GLY A 2 -36.78 32.25 1.57
N CYS A 3 -36.18 31.73 0.50
CA CYS A 3 -34.76 31.90 0.20
C CYS A 3 -34.58 33.09 -0.74
N ASP A 4 -33.71 34.02 -0.38
CA ASP A 4 -33.46 35.26 -1.13
C ASP A 4 -32.13 35.23 -1.90
N VAL A 5 -31.22 34.32 -1.55
CA VAL A 5 -30.04 33.99 -2.35
C VAL A 5 -30.05 32.50 -2.70
N VAL A 6 -29.69 32.19 -3.94
CA VAL A 6 -29.49 30.83 -4.45
C VAL A 6 -28.09 30.75 -5.07
N ILE A 7 -27.30 29.75 -4.70
CA ILE A 7 -25.93 29.56 -5.19
C ILE A 7 -25.85 28.18 -5.85
N TYR A 8 -25.44 28.13 -7.12
CA TYR A 8 -25.19 26.90 -7.86
C TYR A 8 -23.72 26.82 -8.25
N ASN A 9 -23.07 25.70 -7.93
CA ASN A 9 -21.73 25.38 -8.40
C ASN A 9 -21.82 24.33 -9.51
N VAL A 10 -21.20 24.60 -10.66
CA VAL A 10 -21.18 23.69 -11.83
C VAL A 10 -19.75 23.32 -12.27
N THR A 11 -18.74 23.58 -11.42
CA THR A 11 -17.33 23.29 -11.75
C THR A 11 -16.96 21.82 -11.60
N GLN A 12 -17.67 21.05 -10.77
CA GLN A 12 -17.30 19.69 -10.39
C GLN A 12 -18.10 18.60 -11.12
N HIS A 13 -19.40 18.82 -11.34
CA HIS A 13 -20.28 17.84 -11.99
C HIS A 13 -21.08 18.46 -13.14
N ALA A 14 -21.12 17.78 -14.28
CA ALA A 14 -21.70 18.30 -15.52
C ALA A 14 -23.23 18.17 -15.60
N ASP A 15 -23.83 17.31 -14.77
CA ASP A 15 -25.28 17.18 -14.56
C ASP A 15 -25.88 18.41 -13.86
N GLN A 16 -25.13 19.02 -12.93
CA GLN A 16 -25.52 20.27 -12.25
C GLN A 16 -25.77 21.44 -13.21
N VAL A 17 -25.26 21.38 -14.45
CA VAL A 17 -25.50 22.42 -15.49
C VAL A 17 -26.98 22.48 -15.89
N GLU A 18 -27.63 21.33 -16.08
CA GLU A 18 -29.05 21.28 -16.45
C GLU A 18 -29.94 21.66 -15.27
N GLU A 19 -29.57 21.26 -14.05
CA GLU A 19 -30.28 21.64 -12.82
C GLU A 19 -30.18 23.16 -12.56
N ALA A 20 -28.98 23.73 -12.67
CA ALA A 20 -28.77 25.17 -12.52
C ALA A 20 -29.53 25.98 -13.59
N LEU A 21 -29.59 25.48 -14.84
CA LEU A 21 -30.39 26.09 -15.90
C LEU A 21 -31.89 26.07 -15.57
N TRP A 22 -32.40 24.93 -15.11
CA TRP A 22 -33.78 24.78 -14.69
C TRP A 22 -34.13 25.71 -13.52
N ALA A 23 -33.29 25.74 -12.49
CA ALA A 23 -33.49 26.58 -11.31
C ALA A 23 -33.49 28.08 -11.65
N ALA A 24 -32.51 28.54 -12.45
CA ALA A 24 -32.46 29.92 -12.93
C ALA A 24 -33.69 30.29 -13.79
N SER A 25 -34.14 29.37 -14.65
CA SER A 25 -35.31 29.57 -15.52
C SER A 25 -36.61 29.63 -14.71
N ALA A 26 -36.79 28.75 -13.72
CA ALA A 26 -37.96 28.70 -12.84
C ALA A 26 -38.04 29.94 -11.94
N LEU A 27 -36.90 30.44 -11.44
CA LEU A 27 -36.85 31.73 -10.75
C LEU A 27 -37.21 32.87 -11.72
N HIS A 28 -36.67 32.87 -12.94
CA HIS A 28 -36.96 33.91 -13.93
C HIS A 28 -38.44 33.99 -14.35
N SER A 29 -39.15 32.85 -14.42
CA SER A 29 -40.59 32.83 -14.72
C SER A 29 -41.46 33.39 -13.60
N GLU A 30 -40.98 33.33 -12.35
CA GLU A 30 -41.74 33.75 -11.16
C GLU A 30 -41.39 35.17 -10.67
N VAL A 31 -40.55 35.92 -11.40
CA VAL A 31 -40.06 37.26 -10.99
C VAL A 31 -41.19 38.25 -10.68
N GLU A 32 -42.33 38.15 -11.36
CA GLU A 32 -43.50 39.01 -11.10
C GLU A 32 -44.22 38.69 -9.78
N HIS A 33 -44.03 37.49 -9.24
CA HIS A 33 -44.59 37.03 -7.97
C HIS A 33 -43.60 37.15 -6.79
N PHE A 34 -42.44 37.76 -7.00
CA PHE A 34 -41.43 37.92 -5.95
C PHE A 34 -41.88 38.94 -4.90
N SER A 35 -41.87 38.52 -3.62
CA SER A 35 -42.16 39.38 -2.46
C SER A 35 -41.02 40.35 -2.11
N GLY A 36 -39.89 40.25 -2.79
CA GLY A 36 -38.67 41.04 -2.60
C GLY A 36 -37.59 40.61 -3.60
N PRO A 37 -36.51 41.38 -3.76
CA PRO A 37 -35.43 41.04 -4.70
C PRO A 37 -34.79 39.71 -4.33
N LYS A 38 -34.39 38.94 -5.35
CA LYS A 38 -33.70 37.65 -5.20
C LYS A 38 -32.39 37.64 -5.99
N MET A 39 -31.42 36.89 -5.48
CA MET A 39 -30.10 36.75 -6.08
C MET A 39 -29.82 35.31 -6.50
N PHE A 40 -29.22 35.13 -7.67
CA PHE A 40 -28.73 33.85 -8.18
C PHE A 40 -27.23 33.96 -8.49
N ILE A 41 -26.39 33.17 -7.83
CA ILE A 41 -24.95 33.14 -8.03
C ILE A 41 -24.57 31.81 -8.69
N LEU A 42 -24.09 31.87 -9.93
CA LEU A 42 -23.52 30.74 -10.65
C LEU A 42 -22.00 30.72 -10.49
N ILE A 43 -21.46 29.72 -9.81
CA ILE A 43 -20.03 29.41 -9.80
C ILE A 43 -19.75 28.47 -10.98
N SER A 44 -19.13 29.02 -12.02
CA SER A 44 -18.75 28.35 -13.26
C SER A 44 -17.22 28.19 -13.36
N THR A 45 -16.73 27.62 -14.47
CA THR A 45 -15.35 27.18 -14.66
C THR A 45 -14.60 28.03 -15.70
N ILE A 46 -13.31 28.28 -15.47
CA ILE A 46 -12.39 28.88 -16.46
C ILE A 46 -12.35 28.13 -17.82
N MET A 47 -12.81 26.88 -17.88
CA MET A 47 -12.88 26.12 -19.15
C MET A 47 -13.80 26.75 -20.20
N THR A 48 -14.70 27.66 -19.80
CA THR A 48 -15.51 28.46 -20.74
C THR A 48 -14.69 29.54 -21.47
N TRP A 49 -13.43 29.75 -21.09
CA TRP A 49 -12.48 30.69 -21.69
C TRP A 49 -11.33 30.03 -22.45
N ALA A 50 -11.11 28.72 -22.27
CA ALA A 50 -9.89 28.01 -22.66
C ALA A 50 -9.49 28.06 -24.14
N CYS A 51 -10.40 28.36 -25.06
CA CYS A 51 -10.12 28.49 -26.50
C CYS A 51 -10.26 29.94 -27.02
N SER A 52 -10.28 30.91 -26.11
CA SER A 52 -10.38 32.35 -26.44
C SER A 52 -9.05 32.87 -26.98
N LYS A 53 -9.11 33.80 -27.93
CA LYS A 53 -7.93 34.51 -28.42
C LYS A 53 -7.62 35.70 -27.52
N PRO A 54 -6.33 35.99 -27.22
CA PRO A 54 -5.95 37.17 -26.44
C PRO A 54 -6.48 38.47 -27.07
N ALA A 55 -6.58 39.51 -26.24
CA ALA A 55 -7.12 40.81 -26.66
C ALA A 55 -6.27 41.47 -27.77
N ASP A 56 -4.96 41.24 -27.72
CA ASP A 56 -3.99 41.60 -28.74
C ASP A 56 -3.25 40.33 -29.20
N PRO A 57 -3.16 40.02 -30.51
CA PRO A 57 -2.37 38.89 -31.00
C PRO A 57 -0.84 39.12 -30.92
N ASP A 58 -0.38 40.37 -30.86
CA ASP A 58 1.03 40.74 -30.81
C ASP A 58 1.54 40.91 -29.36
N ASP A 59 0.64 41.11 -28.38
CA ASP A 59 0.93 41.12 -26.94
C ASP A 59 0.19 39.98 -26.19
N LEU A 60 0.87 38.83 -26.12
CA LEU A 60 0.39 37.63 -25.42
C LEU A 60 0.44 37.75 -23.88
N GLU A 61 0.99 38.84 -23.33
CA GLU A 61 1.03 39.08 -21.88
C GLU A 61 -0.21 39.78 -21.32
N LEU A 62 -1.08 40.34 -22.18
CA LEU A 62 -2.30 41.00 -21.74
C LEU A 62 -3.29 40.00 -21.10
N PRO A 63 -3.71 40.21 -19.83
CA PRO A 63 -4.66 39.32 -19.17
C PRO A 63 -6.05 39.42 -19.78
N PHE A 64 -6.76 38.29 -19.83
CA PHE A 64 -8.18 38.26 -20.09
C PHE A 64 -8.95 38.99 -18.98
N THR A 65 -9.96 39.76 -19.41
CA THR A 65 -10.88 40.52 -18.58
C THR A 65 -12.33 40.29 -19.06
N ASP A 66 -13.30 40.66 -18.23
CA ASP A 66 -14.73 40.48 -18.51
C ASP A 66 -15.23 41.24 -19.75
N ALA A 67 -14.44 42.16 -20.32
CA ALA A 67 -14.74 42.87 -21.55
C ALA A 67 -15.03 41.92 -22.75
N ILE A 68 -14.39 40.74 -22.81
CA ILE A 68 -14.62 39.75 -23.87
C ILE A 68 -15.70 38.70 -23.53
N PHE A 69 -16.49 38.91 -22.48
CA PHE A 69 -17.45 37.91 -21.97
C PHE A 69 -18.34 37.30 -23.07
N TRP A 70 -18.83 38.12 -23.99
CA TRP A 70 -19.73 37.67 -25.06
C TRP A 70 -19.02 36.99 -26.24
N SER A 71 -17.74 37.32 -26.48
CA SER A 71 -16.94 36.85 -27.61
C SER A 71 -15.97 35.70 -27.28
N ARG A 72 -15.83 35.34 -25.99
CA ARG A 72 -15.00 34.20 -25.53
C ARG A 72 -15.41 32.86 -26.15
N ARG A 73 -14.47 31.91 -26.16
CA ARG A 73 -14.68 30.54 -26.63
C ARG A 73 -14.30 29.52 -25.56
N ALA A 74 -15.22 28.60 -25.31
CA ALA A 74 -15.03 27.47 -24.40
C ALA A 74 -14.21 26.35 -25.05
N HIS A 75 -13.66 25.47 -24.21
CA HIS A 75 -13.24 24.14 -24.64
C HIS A 75 -14.46 23.31 -25.10
N PRO A 76 -14.36 22.42 -26.10
CA PRO A 76 -15.50 21.65 -26.63
C PRO A 76 -16.28 20.87 -25.55
N ASN A 77 -15.59 20.32 -24.54
CA ASN A 77 -16.22 19.60 -23.43
C ASN A 77 -17.08 20.50 -22.50
N PHE A 78 -17.02 21.83 -22.66
CA PHE A 78 -17.64 22.84 -21.79
C PHE A 78 -18.57 23.81 -22.55
N GLU A 79 -19.04 23.43 -23.75
CA GLU A 79 -20.02 24.22 -24.52
C GLU A 79 -21.34 24.45 -23.73
N ARG A 80 -21.79 23.46 -22.96
CA ARG A 80 -23.00 23.60 -22.12
C ARG A 80 -22.82 24.64 -21.00
N HIS A 81 -21.63 24.71 -20.41
CA HIS A 81 -21.31 25.67 -19.36
C HIS A 81 -21.35 27.11 -19.88
N ILE A 82 -20.73 27.40 -21.03
CA ILE A 82 -20.76 28.76 -21.60
C ILE A 82 -22.17 29.18 -22.06
N ASP A 83 -22.99 28.23 -22.51
CA ASP A 83 -24.39 28.50 -22.84
C ASP A 83 -25.25 28.75 -21.59
N LEU A 84 -25.04 28.01 -20.50
CA LEU A 84 -25.65 28.29 -19.20
C LEU A 84 -25.28 29.68 -18.69
N GLU A 85 -23.99 30.03 -18.66
CA GLU A 85 -23.49 31.36 -18.26
C GLU A 85 -24.21 32.47 -19.05
N LYS A 86 -24.23 32.37 -20.38
CA LYS A 86 -24.86 33.36 -21.27
C LYS A 86 -26.38 33.44 -21.09
N ARG A 87 -27.05 32.37 -20.64
CA ARG A 87 -28.49 32.35 -20.34
C ARG A 87 -28.80 32.99 -18.99
N VAL A 88 -28.08 32.60 -17.94
CA VAL A 88 -28.23 33.17 -16.58
C VAL A 88 -28.06 34.68 -16.62
N VAL A 89 -27.05 35.18 -17.32
CA VAL A 89 -26.83 36.62 -17.54
C VAL A 89 -28.00 37.33 -18.21
N LYS A 90 -28.60 36.72 -19.24
CA LYS A 90 -29.77 37.28 -19.93
C LYS A 90 -31.05 37.25 -19.08
N MET A 91 -31.07 36.44 -18.03
CA MET A 91 -32.19 36.35 -17.10
C MET A 91 -32.15 37.44 -16.01
N GLY A 92 -31.03 38.15 -15.84
CA GLY A 92 -30.89 39.25 -14.89
C GLY A 92 -31.92 40.37 -15.09
N LYS A 93 -32.59 40.76 -14.01
CA LYS A 93 -33.61 41.82 -13.94
C LYS A 93 -33.49 42.56 -12.60
N THR A 94 -34.12 43.73 -12.46
CA THR A 94 -34.08 44.56 -11.23
C THR A 94 -34.53 43.86 -9.94
N LEU A 95 -35.44 42.88 -10.02
CA LEU A 95 -35.86 42.05 -8.89
C LEU A 95 -35.17 40.67 -8.84
N PHE A 96 -34.31 40.37 -9.82
CA PHE A 96 -33.63 39.08 -9.94
C PHE A 96 -32.18 39.29 -10.41
N SER A 97 -31.29 39.51 -9.44
CA SER A 97 -29.87 39.79 -9.68
C SER A 97 -29.11 38.49 -9.96
N THR A 98 -28.48 38.39 -11.13
CA THR A 98 -27.77 37.18 -11.58
C THR A 98 -26.28 37.43 -11.68
N TYR A 99 -25.48 36.67 -10.93
CA TYR A 99 -24.02 36.73 -10.95
C TYR A 99 -23.45 35.46 -11.56
N VAL A 100 -22.41 35.63 -12.38
CA VAL A 100 -21.60 34.53 -12.90
C VAL A 100 -20.17 34.75 -12.43
N VAL A 101 -19.67 33.82 -11.63
CA VAL A 101 -18.30 33.76 -11.13
C VAL A 101 -17.58 32.65 -11.86
N ALA A 102 -16.68 32.96 -12.78
CA ALA A 102 -15.80 31.94 -13.35
C ALA A 102 -14.64 31.70 -12.37
N ALA A 103 -14.67 30.57 -11.68
CA ALA A 103 -13.63 30.16 -10.76
C ALA A 103 -12.48 29.46 -11.51
N GLY A 104 -11.25 29.82 -11.16
CA GLY A 104 -10.06 29.01 -11.45
C GLY A 104 -10.14 27.62 -10.81
N LEU A 105 -9.13 26.78 -11.07
CA LEU A 105 -9.04 25.45 -10.48
C LEU A 105 -9.02 25.54 -8.95
N GLN A 106 -9.96 24.84 -8.33
CA GLN A 106 -10.18 24.89 -6.89
C GLN A 106 -9.13 24.04 -6.17
N TYR A 107 -8.44 24.63 -5.21
CA TYR A 107 -7.47 23.99 -4.31
C TYR A 107 -7.76 24.36 -2.85
N GLY A 108 -6.99 23.83 -1.92
CA GLY A 108 -7.19 24.02 -0.48
C GLY A 108 -7.99 22.88 0.14
N MET A 109 -7.59 22.48 1.35
CA MET A 109 -8.01 21.26 2.06
C MET A 109 -7.79 19.92 1.31
N GLY A 110 -8.06 19.82 0.00
CA GLY A 110 -8.61 18.64 -0.69
C GLY A 110 -7.64 17.55 -1.18
N GLU A 111 -6.79 17.75 -2.19
CA GLU A 111 -6.57 18.93 -3.06
C GLU A 111 -7.29 18.82 -4.43
N GLN A 112 -8.46 18.16 -4.47
CA GLN A 112 -9.28 18.00 -5.68
C GLN A 112 -8.46 17.55 -6.91
N ILE A 113 -8.37 18.40 -7.93
CA ILE A 113 -7.68 18.17 -9.22
C ILE A 113 -6.15 18.04 -9.07
N PHE A 114 -5.58 18.56 -7.98
CA PHE A 114 -4.15 18.46 -7.69
C PHE A 114 -3.79 17.23 -6.84
N HIS A 115 -4.78 16.45 -6.38
CA HIS A 115 -4.58 15.29 -5.51
C HIS A 115 -3.55 14.30 -6.05
N TYR A 116 -3.54 14.06 -7.37
CA TYR A 116 -2.57 13.19 -8.03
C TYR A 116 -1.12 13.62 -7.76
N PHE A 117 -0.81 14.91 -7.93
CA PHE A 117 0.54 15.45 -7.71
C PHE A 117 0.92 15.42 -6.24
N PHE A 118 0.04 15.88 -5.35
CA PHE A 118 0.29 15.84 -3.91
C PHE A 118 0.49 14.39 -3.40
N LYS A 119 -0.22 13.41 -3.95
CA LYS A 119 -0.04 11.98 -3.62
C LYS A 119 1.29 11.43 -4.15
N LYS A 120 1.67 11.74 -5.39
CA LYS A 120 2.98 11.36 -5.97
C LYS A 120 4.13 11.91 -5.12
N SER A 121 4.10 13.21 -4.82
CA SER A 121 5.08 13.87 -3.97
C SER A 121 5.13 13.31 -2.55
N TRP A 122 3.98 12.97 -1.96
CA TRP A 122 3.93 12.31 -0.65
C TRP A 122 4.62 10.94 -0.65
N LEU A 123 4.46 10.16 -1.72
CA LEU A 123 5.11 8.86 -1.91
C LEU A 123 6.61 8.97 -2.26
N GLY A 124 7.15 10.17 -2.41
CA GLY A 124 8.54 10.41 -2.82
C GLY A 124 8.81 10.12 -4.30
N GLU A 125 7.76 9.96 -5.11
CA GLU A 125 7.87 9.74 -6.55
C GLU A 125 8.12 11.04 -7.30
N ASP A 126 8.89 10.97 -8.40
CA ASP A 126 9.16 12.11 -9.27
C ASP A 126 7.85 12.71 -9.81
N GLY A 127 7.75 14.04 -9.75
CA GLY A 127 6.58 14.77 -10.26
C GLY A 127 6.56 14.77 -11.80
N PRO A 128 5.54 14.20 -12.46
CA PRO A 128 5.43 14.30 -13.91
C PRO A 128 4.98 15.71 -14.29
N VAL A 129 5.72 16.35 -15.19
CA VAL A 129 5.32 17.60 -15.85
C VAL A 129 4.95 17.27 -17.29
N PHE A 130 3.74 17.61 -17.68
CA PHE A 130 3.18 17.30 -19.00
C PHE A 130 3.40 18.49 -19.94
N GLY A 131 4.06 18.25 -21.08
CA GLY A 131 4.54 19.29 -21.97
C GLY A 131 5.73 20.07 -21.39
N ASP A 132 5.88 21.33 -21.79
CA ASP A 132 7.05 22.14 -21.43
C ASP A 132 7.02 22.63 -19.99
N GLY A 133 5.84 22.68 -19.37
CA GLY A 133 5.58 23.10 -17.98
C GLY A 133 5.21 24.58 -17.82
N GLU A 134 5.42 25.39 -18.85
CA GLU A 134 5.28 26.86 -18.80
C GLU A 134 3.82 27.37 -18.80
N ASN A 135 2.83 26.49 -18.63
CA ASN A 135 1.43 26.86 -18.74
C ASN A 135 0.90 27.61 -17.50
N ILE A 136 0.22 28.72 -17.75
CA ILE A 136 -0.36 29.57 -16.70
C ILE A 136 -1.76 29.04 -16.38
N VAL A 137 -1.87 28.16 -15.40
CA VAL A 137 -3.16 27.66 -14.91
C VAL A 137 -3.73 28.60 -13.85
N PRO A 138 -4.95 29.13 -14.04
CA PRO A 138 -5.65 29.85 -12.98
C PRO A 138 -6.15 28.93 -11.88
N THR A 139 -5.95 29.34 -10.63
CA THR A 139 -6.29 28.61 -9.41
C THR A 139 -7.00 29.54 -8.41
N ILE A 140 -7.77 28.97 -7.48
CA ILE A 140 -8.38 29.68 -6.34
C ILE A 140 -8.52 28.77 -5.13
N HIS A 141 -8.19 29.28 -3.93
CA HIS A 141 -8.38 28.52 -2.68
C HIS A 141 -9.87 28.44 -2.31
N ILE A 142 -10.33 27.30 -1.83
CA ILE A 142 -11.75 27.04 -1.55
C ILE A 142 -12.33 27.99 -0.49
N HIS A 143 -11.54 28.39 0.52
CA HIS A 143 -11.99 29.39 1.50
C HIS A 143 -12.08 30.80 0.91
N ASP A 144 -11.22 31.16 -0.05
CA ASP A 144 -11.29 32.45 -0.73
C ASP A 144 -12.47 32.51 -1.71
N LEU A 145 -12.77 31.40 -2.41
CA LEU A 145 -14.00 31.26 -3.21
C LEU A 145 -15.26 31.40 -2.33
N ALA A 146 -15.27 30.76 -1.15
CA ALA A 146 -16.37 30.86 -0.21
C ALA A 146 -16.53 32.27 0.37
N ARG A 147 -15.42 32.95 0.70
CA ARG A 147 -15.42 34.36 1.16
C ARG A 147 -15.97 35.30 0.10
N LEU A 148 -15.63 35.10 -1.17
CA LEU A 148 -16.22 35.87 -2.26
C LEU A 148 -17.72 35.58 -2.41
N ALA A 149 -18.14 34.31 -2.45
CA ALA A 149 -19.56 33.97 -2.55
C ALA A 149 -20.38 34.60 -1.40
N ALA A 150 -19.87 34.54 -0.17
CA ALA A 150 -20.47 35.21 0.98
C ALA A 150 -20.46 36.75 0.84
N SER A 151 -19.40 37.35 0.29
CA SER A 151 -19.31 38.80 0.06
C SER A 151 -20.31 39.28 -1.00
N LEU A 152 -20.52 38.50 -2.07
CA LEU A 152 -21.56 38.76 -3.07
C LEU A 152 -22.97 38.71 -2.45
N CYS A 153 -23.23 37.75 -1.56
CA CYS A 153 -24.50 37.69 -0.81
C CYS A 153 -24.75 38.95 0.04
N LEU A 154 -23.68 39.59 0.54
CA LEU A 154 -23.76 40.80 1.37
C LEU A 154 -23.88 42.11 0.56
N CYS A 155 -23.53 42.10 -0.74
CA CYS A 155 -23.65 43.24 -1.65
C CYS A 155 -25.08 43.54 -2.12
N TYR A 156 -26.08 43.27 -1.27
CA TYR A 156 -27.52 43.31 -1.56
C TYR A 156 -28.10 44.71 -1.89
N THR A 157 -27.27 45.74 -2.03
CA THR A 157 -27.67 47.16 -1.98
C THR A 157 -27.08 48.07 -3.07
N THR A 158 -26.28 47.55 -4.02
CA THR A 158 -25.68 48.36 -5.10
C THR A 158 -25.89 47.75 -6.49
N ASP A 159 -26.73 48.42 -7.29
CA ASP A 159 -27.34 48.03 -8.57
C ASP A 159 -26.38 47.92 -9.79
N SER A 160 -25.08 47.71 -9.56
CA SER A 160 -24.05 47.97 -10.58
C SER A 160 -22.86 47.01 -10.54
N LEU A 161 -23.11 45.70 -10.51
CA LEU A 161 -22.09 44.67 -10.68
C LEU A 161 -22.60 43.52 -11.58
N ASN A 162 -21.91 43.32 -12.71
CA ASN A 162 -22.30 42.39 -13.76
C ASN A 162 -21.05 41.63 -14.25
N HIS A 163 -20.96 40.35 -13.91
CA HIS A 163 -19.90 39.38 -14.27
C HIS A 163 -18.53 39.65 -13.65
N GLU A 164 -17.88 38.63 -13.10
CA GLU A 164 -16.46 38.73 -12.71
C GLU A 164 -15.79 37.36 -12.62
N VAL A 165 -14.57 37.26 -13.17
CA VAL A 165 -13.75 36.03 -13.19
C VAL A 165 -12.67 36.10 -12.10
N ILE A 166 -12.42 35.00 -11.37
CA ILE A 166 -11.38 34.93 -10.33
C ILE A 166 -10.31 33.92 -10.65
N THR A 167 -9.09 34.42 -10.65
CA THR A 167 -7.92 33.72 -11.15
C THR A 167 -6.65 34.22 -10.48
N GLN A 168 -5.93 33.33 -9.82
CA GLN A 168 -4.54 33.51 -9.41
C GLN A 168 -3.67 32.47 -10.13
N GLN A 169 -2.42 32.82 -10.42
CA GLN A 169 -1.53 31.96 -11.21
C GLN A 169 -0.76 30.98 -10.30
N GLY A 170 -0.44 29.76 -10.77
CA GLY A 170 0.60 28.97 -10.11
C GLY A 170 0.58 27.45 -10.33
N LEU A 171 0.94 26.95 -11.51
CA LEU A 171 1.23 25.53 -11.71
C LEU A 171 2.72 25.16 -11.51
N MET A 172 3.63 26.01 -12.02
CA MET A 172 5.07 25.72 -12.16
C MET A 172 5.82 25.34 -10.88
N LYS A 173 5.43 25.85 -9.70
CA LYS A 173 6.16 25.62 -8.43
C LYS A 173 5.63 24.43 -7.61
N ILE A 174 4.54 23.76 -8.01
CA ILE A 174 3.98 22.63 -7.24
C ILE A 174 4.99 21.48 -7.18
N ALA A 175 5.49 21.02 -8.33
CA ALA A 175 6.43 19.90 -8.40
C ALA A 175 7.77 20.20 -7.71
N SER A 176 8.25 21.44 -7.78
CA SER A 176 9.53 21.85 -7.17
C SER A 176 9.46 22.08 -5.65
N VAL A 177 8.28 22.35 -5.08
CA VAL A 177 8.14 22.56 -3.62
C VAL A 177 7.66 21.30 -2.89
N LEU A 178 6.89 20.43 -3.56
CA LEU A 178 6.36 19.20 -2.95
C LEU A 178 7.19 17.94 -3.23
N GLY A 179 7.75 17.82 -4.43
CA GLY A 179 8.54 16.66 -4.83
C GLY A 179 10.03 16.77 -4.46
N PRO A 180 10.84 15.73 -4.72
CA PRO A 180 12.29 15.73 -4.47
C PRO A 180 13.10 16.61 -5.45
N GLY A 181 12.52 17.71 -5.96
CA GLY A 181 13.11 18.61 -6.96
C GLY A 181 13.25 18.03 -8.38
N LYS A 182 13.24 16.70 -8.54
CA LYS A 182 13.34 16.01 -9.82
C LYS A 182 12.01 16.01 -10.56
N ILE A 183 12.03 16.59 -11.76
CA ILE A 183 10.88 16.72 -12.65
C ILE A 183 11.05 15.75 -13.82
N GLN A 184 10.08 14.86 -14.02
CA GLN A 184 10.03 14.01 -15.21
C GLN A 184 9.15 14.67 -16.26
N LYS A 185 9.76 15.28 -17.29
CA LYS A 185 9.01 15.78 -18.46
C LYS A 185 8.40 14.62 -19.24
N LYS A 186 7.11 14.72 -19.56
CA LYS A 186 6.34 13.79 -20.38
C LYS A 186 5.61 14.54 -21.50
N PRO A 187 5.32 13.90 -22.65
CA PRO A 187 4.45 14.51 -23.65
C PRO A 187 3.08 14.81 -23.03
N SER A 188 2.41 15.86 -23.51
CA SER A 188 1.07 16.25 -23.04
C SER A 188 0.02 15.14 -23.23
N GLU A 189 0.23 14.26 -24.22
CA GLU A 189 -0.63 13.11 -24.49
C GLU A 189 -0.65 12.07 -23.35
N ASP A 190 0.44 11.94 -22.57
CA ASP A 190 0.50 11.02 -21.42
C ASP A 190 -0.41 11.45 -20.27
N ALA A 191 -0.88 12.71 -20.25
CA ALA A 191 -1.85 13.17 -19.27
C ALA A 191 -3.17 12.38 -19.41
N PHE A 192 -3.63 12.11 -20.63
CA PHE A 192 -4.87 11.37 -20.90
C PHE A 192 -4.81 9.90 -20.50
N LEU A 193 -3.60 9.31 -20.42
CA LEU A 193 -3.41 7.94 -19.92
C LEU A 193 -3.54 7.85 -18.39
N THR A 194 -3.45 8.98 -17.70
CA THR A 194 -3.56 9.06 -16.24
C THR A 194 -5.01 9.35 -15.86
N LYS A 195 -5.74 8.33 -15.38
CA LYS A 195 -7.18 8.40 -15.06
C LYS A 195 -7.61 9.54 -14.11
N ASP A 196 -6.68 10.06 -13.32
CA ASP A 196 -6.93 11.10 -12.31
C ASP A 196 -6.65 12.52 -12.84
N LEU A 197 -6.24 12.69 -14.10
CA LEU A 197 -5.94 13.98 -14.72
C LEU A 197 -6.99 14.37 -15.77
N THR A 198 -7.26 15.67 -15.87
CA THR A 198 -8.29 16.26 -16.76
C THR A 198 -7.70 17.38 -17.60
N ASP A 199 -8.28 17.61 -18.79
CA ASP A 199 -7.92 18.65 -19.79
C ASP A 199 -7.59 20.02 -19.16
N SER A 200 -8.29 20.40 -18.09
CA SER A 200 -8.15 21.68 -17.39
C SER A 200 -6.76 21.98 -16.85
N LEU A 201 -5.90 20.97 -16.67
CA LEU A 201 -4.50 21.12 -16.25
C LEU A 201 -3.55 21.50 -17.40
N LEU A 202 -3.97 21.33 -18.66
CA LEU A 202 -3.20 21.68 -19.87
C LEU A 202 -3.48 23.12 -20.35
N VAL A 203 -4.41 23.81 -19.69
CA VAL A 203 -4.82 25.17 -20.03
C VAL A 203 -3.69 26.17 -19.73
N SER A 204 -3.56 27.19 -20.57
CA SER A 204 -2.74 28.38 -20.29
C SER A 204 -3.62 29.63 -20.50
N LEU A 205 -4.02 30.26 -19.39
CA LEU A 205 -4.87 31.46 -19.37
C LEU A 205 -4.29 32.46 -18.36
N ARG A 206 -3.82 33.60 -18.85
CA ARG A 206 -3.51 34.76 -18.03
C ARG A 206 -4.80 35.58 -17.87
N MET A 207 -5.31 35.70 -16.64
CA MET A 207 -6.60 36.34 -16.35
C MET A 207 -6.47 37.23 -15.10
N GLU A 208 -7.17 38.37 -15.05
CA GLU A 208 -7.06 39.32 -13.93
C GLU A 208 -8.43 39.74 -13.35
N ALA A 209 -8.61 39.48 -12.05
CA ALA A 209 -9.73 39.94 -11.24
C ALA A 209 -9.62 41.42 -10.82
N ALA A 210 -9.54 42.33 -11.80
CA ALA A 210 -9.23 43.74 -11.59
C ALA A 210 -10.33 44.53 -10.84
N TYR A 211 -11.57 44.05 -10.86
CA TYR A 211 -12.73 44.66 -10.22
C TYR A 211 -12.88 44.20 -8.76
N ILE A 212 -12.78 42.90 -8.48
CA ILE A 212 -12.88 42.33 -7.13
C ILE A 212 -11.91 43.00 -6.15
N LYS A 213 -10.65 43.19 -6.56
CA LYS A 213 -9.62 43.90 -5.75
C LYS A 213 -9.96 45.35 -5.41
N LYS A 214 -10.87 45.99 -6.17
CA LYS A 214 -11.33 47.38 -5.94
C LYS A 214 -12.61 47.43 -5.11
N LEU A 215 -13.45 46.40 -5.21
CA LEU A 215 -14.79 46.34 -4.63
C LEU A 215 -14.82 45.70 -3.25
N PHE A 216 -13.94 44.73 -3.00
CA PHE A 216 -13.95 43.92 -1.79
C PHE A 216 -12.65 44.08 -0.99
N SER A 217 -12.82 44.45 0.28
CA SER A 217 -11.72 44.62 1.25
C SER A 217 -11.71 43.50 2.29
N PHE A 218 -11.75 42.24 1.85
CA PHE A 218 -11.59 41.08 2.75
C PHE A 218 -10.17 40.53 2.72
N ASN A 219 -9.75 39.93 3.84
CA ASN A 219 -8.46 39.25 3.94
C ASN A 219 -8.53 37.96 3.12
N TRP A 220 -7.63 37.81 2.15
CA TRP A 220 -7.44 36.57 1.39
C TRP A 220 -6.62 35.58 2.22
N VAL A 221 -6.96 34.28 2.17
CA VAL A 221 -6.13 33.21 2.74
C VAL A 221 -4.88 33.03 1.89
N CYS A 222 -5.05 32.94 0.57
CA CYS A 222 -3.95 32.75 -0.37
C CYS A 222 -3.89 33.92 -1.36
N GLN A 223 -3.57 35.14 -0.90
CA GLN A 223 -3.54 36.33 -1.78
C GLN A 223 -2.58 36.18 -2.98
N PHE A 224 -1.48 35.46 -2.78
CA PHE A 224 -0.37 35.31 -3.73
C PHE A 224 -0.39 33.98 -4.50
N GLY A 225 -1.55 33.29 -4.52
CA GLY A 225 -1.70 32.00 -5.21
C GLY A 225 -1.27 30.79 -4.39
N LEU A 226 -1.57 29.59 -4.92
CA LEU A 226 -1.23 28.28 -4.35
C LEU A 226 0.27 28.18 -4.02
N VAL A 227 1.09 28.76 -4.91
CA VAL A 227 2.54 28.64 -4.94
C VAL A 227 3.24 29.27 -3.74
N GLU A 228 2.91 30.52 -3.39
CA GLU A 228 3.54 31.22 -2.27
C GLU A 228 2.93 30.82 -0.92
N ASN A 229 1.77 30.15 -0.93
CA ASN A 229 1.04 29.68 0.26
C ASN A 229 1.08 28.14 0.40
N ILE A 230 1.96 27.48 -0.37
CA ILE A 230 1.98 26.03 -0.54
C ILE A 230 2.21 25.29 0.78
N GLU A 231 3.02 25.84 1.70
CA GLU A 231 3.22 25.24 3.02
C GLU A 231 1.92 25.14 3.83
N VAL A 232 1.08 26.18 3.78
CA VAL A 232 -0.24 26.19 4.45
C VAL A 232 -1.15 25.16 3.82
N VAL A 233 -1.24 25.14 2.48
CA VAL A 233 -2.06 24.18 1.72
C VAL A 233 -1.61 22.74 1.98
N VAL A 234 -0.30 22.49 2.13
CA VAL A 234 0.24 21.17 2.49
C VAL A 234 -0.18 20.76 3.90
N GLN A 235 -0.20 21.67 4.87
CA GLN A 235 -0.72 21.35 6.21
C GLN A 235 -2.22 21.08 6.19
N GLU A 236 -3.02 21.87 5.46
CA GLU A 236 -4.46 21.62 5.29
C GLU A 236 -4.72 20.23 4.67
N TYR A 237 -3.98 19.87 3.62
CA TYR A 237 -4.07 18.57 2.96
C TYR A 237 -3.71 17.40 3.87
N ARG A 238 -2.67 17.57 4.71
CA ARG A 238 -2.27 16.58 5.70
C ARG A 238 -3.34 16.37 6.75
N GLN A 239 -3.89 17.47 7.28
CA GLN A 239 -4.94 17.42 8.30
C GLN A 239 -6.25 16.81 7.77
N SER A 240 -6.70 17.20 6.57
CA SER A 240 -7.96 16.70 6.01
C SER A 240 -7.94 15.21 5.66
N ARG A 241 -6.77 14.69 5.27
CA ARG A 241 -6.56 13.28 4.88
C ARG A 241 -6.05 12.40 6.01
N GLY A 242 -5.73 12.96 7.19
CA GLY A 242 -5.08 12.25 8.29
C GLY A 242 -3.63 11.82 7.99
N LEU A 243 -2.97 12.49 7.04
CA LEU A 243 -1.60 12.20 6.60
C LEU A 243 -0.58 12.95 7.48
N LEU A 244 -0.49 12.49 8.73
CA LEU A 244 0.41 13.05 9.74
C LEU A 244 1.68 12.18 9.83
N PRO A 245 2.87 12.79 9.97
CA PRO A 245 4.11 12.03 10.03
C PRO A 245 4.15 11.23 11.33
N VAL A 246 4.58 9.97 11.28
CA VAL A 246 4.84 9.19 12.50
C VAL A 246 6.34 9.19 12.74
N ARG A 247 6.77 9.76 13.88
CA ARG A 247 8.17 9.92 14.22
C ARG A 247 8.48 9.12 15.48
N LEU A 248 9.28 8.07 15.33
CA LEU A 248 9.54 7.11 16.41
C LEU A 248 11.04 6.91 16.62
N CYS A 249 11.50 6.90 17.86
CA CYS A 249 12.87 6.57 18.23
C CYS A 249 12.93 5.16 18.87
N VAL A 250 13.89 4.32 18.49
CA VAL A 250 14.08 2.97 19.04
C VAL A 250 15.44 2.89 19.74
N LEU A 251 15.41 2.75 21.06
CA LEU A 251 16.56 2.70 21.95
C LEU A 251 16.64 1.35 22.69
N GLY A 252 17.79 1.04 23.27
CA GLY A 252 18.03 -0.18 24.05
C GLY A 252 19.47 -0.70 23.92
N PRO A 253 19.85 -1.78 24.61
CA PRO A 253 21.22 -2.31 24.60
C PRO A 253 21.63 -2.86 23.22
N PRO A 254 22.93 -3.12 22.98
CA PRO A 254 23.37 -3.81 21.76
C PRO A 254 22.77 -5.23 21.65
N ALA A 255 22.67 -5.75 20.42
CA ALA A 255 22.14 -7.08 20.07
C ALA A 255 20.67 -7.41 20.43
N VAL A 256 19.97 -6.56 21.20
CA VAL A 256 18.57 -6.77 21.66
C VAL A 256 17.54 -6.95 20.54
N GLY A 257 17.86 -6.54 19.32
CA GLY A 257 17.02 -6.71 18.13
C GLY A 257 16.38 -5.43 17.59
N LYS A 258 16.84 -4.25 18.01
CA LYS A 258 16.41 -2.92 17.52
C LYS A 258 16.17 -2.91 16.01
N THR A 259 17.18 -3.25 15.20
CA THR A 259 17.08 -3.31 13.73
C THR A 259 15.94 -4.20 13.21
N THR A 260 15.61 -5.31 13.89
CA THR A 260 14.48 -6.18 13.50
C THR A 260 13.14 -5.55 13.83
N VAL A 261 13.05 -4.86 14.98
CA VAL A 261 11.84 -4.16 15.43
C VAL A 261 11.62 -2.91 14.57
N SER A 262 12.63 -2.06 14.40
CA SER A 262 12.59 -0.86 13.57
C SER A 262 12.19 -1.18 12.13
N LYS A 263 12.73 -2.25 11.51
CA LYS A 263 12.31 -2.69 10.17
C LYS A 263 10.82 -3.08 10.12
N LYS A 264 10.32 -3.85 11.11
CA LYS A 264 8.88 -4.20 11.19
C LYS A 264 7.98 -2.99 11.40
N ILE A 265 8.42 -1.99 12.18
CA ILE A 265 7.71 -0.72 12.36
C ILE A 265 7.69 0.05 11.02
N CYS A 266 8.83 0.17 10.33
CA CYS A 266 8.90 0.81 9.01
C CYS A 266 8.02 0.11 7.96
N GLU A 267 8.00 -1.23 7.93
CA GLU A 267 7.15 -2.02 7.04
C GLU A 267 5.65 -1.80 7.30
N TYR A 268 5.23 -1.80 8.57
CA TYR A 268 3.83 -1.65 8.97
C TYR A 268 3.30 -0.21 8.78
N TYR A 269 4.09 0.80 9.18
CA TYR A 269 3.70 2.21 9.13
C TYR A 269 4.08 2.91 7.82
N ARG A 270 4.89 2.27 6.95
CA ARG A 270 5.49 2.86 5.75
C ARG A 270 6.32 4.11 6.09
N LEU A 271 7.36 3.91 6.90
CA LEU A 271 8.26 4.96 7.40
C LEU A 271 9.70 4.76 6.93
N HIS A 272 10.48 5.83 6.98
CA HIS A 272 11.90 5.80 6.62
C HIS A 272 12.75 5.30 7.78
N HIS A 273 13.60 4.30 7.51
CA HIS A 273 14.48 3.73 8.52
C HIS A 273 15.80 4.51 8.60
N VAL A 274 15.94 5.37 9.60
CA VAL A 274 17.11 6.25 9.77
C VAL A 274 18.08 5.62 10.76
N THR A 275 19.30 5.37 10.32
CA THR A 275 20.39 4.82 11.15
C THR A 275 21.67 5.59 10.85
N VAL A 276 22.53 5.81 11.84
CA VAL A 276 23.79 6.57 11.66
C VAL A 276 24.70 5.94 10.60
N LYS A 277 24.78 4.60 10.57
CA LYS A 277 25.53 3.87 9.53
C LYS A 277 24.91 4.04 8.14
N GLY A 278 23.58 4.04 8.06
CA GLY A 278 22.83 4.27 6.82
C GLY A 278 23.06 5.66 6.26
N THR A 279 22.90 6.72 7.06
CA THR A 279 23.09 8.11 6.60
C THR A 279 24.51 8.35 6.11
N VAL A 280 25.53 7.79 6.78
CA VAL A 280 26.93 7.83 6.30
C VAL A 280 27.09 7.11 4.95
N SER A 281 26.56 5.89 4.81
CA SER A 281 26.61 5.12 3.56
C SER A 281 25.90 5.84 2.40
N ASP A 282 24.70 6.38 2.65
CA ASP A 282 23.91 7.09 1.65
C ASP A 282 24.55 8.42 1.26
N THR A 283 25.20 9.12 2.20
CA THR A 283 26.01 10.30 1.89
C THR A 283 27.17 9.94 0.96
N ILE A 284 27.88 8.84 1.24
CA ILE A 284 28.98 8.35 0.39
C ILE A 284 28.46 8.00 -1.01
N ALA A 285 27.32 7.32 -1.12
CA ALA A 285 26.70 6.99 -2.40
C ALA A 285 26.25 8.23 -3.20
N ARG A 286 25.68 9.24 -2.53
CA ARG A 286 25.32 10.53 -3.16
C ARG A 286 26.57 11.25 -3.70
N LEU A 287 27.65 11.30 -2.93
CA LEU A 287 28.93 11.88 -3.35
C LEU A 287 29.57 11.09 -4.51
N GLU A 288 29.56 9.75 -4.45
CA GLU A 288 30.04 8.89 -5.55
C GLU A 288 29.26 9.11 -6.85
N HIS A 289 27.95 9.33 -6.75
CA HIS A 289 27.12 9.66 -7.91
C HIS A 289 27.45 11.04 -8.47
N ALA A 290 27.58 12.06 -7.61
CA ALA A 290 27.92 13.43 -8.02
C ALA A 290 29.31 13.52 -8.71
N VAL A 291 30.30 12.77 -8.22
CA VAL A 291 31.62 12.66 -8.86
C VAL A 291 31.56 11.91 -10.19
N ARG A 292 30.68 10.92 -10.34
CA ARG A 292 30.54 10.10 -11.56
C ARG A 292 29.75 10.79 -12.67
N ASN A 293 28.73 11.57 -12.31
CA ASN A 293 27.82 12.26 -13.20
C ASN A 293 27.82 13.78 -12.89
N PRO A 294 28.89 14.51 -13.25
CA PRO A 294 28.95 15.95 -13.03
C PRO A 294 27.98 16.70 -13.95
N ASP A 295 27.17 17.60 -13.39
CA ASP A 295 26.28 18.45 -14.17
C ASP A 295 27.08 19.48 -15.00
N PRO A 296 26.70 19.74 -16.27
CA PRO A 296 27.45 20.62 -17.16
C PRO A 296 27.24 22.11 -16.81
N GLY A 297 27.84 22.53 -15.69
CA GLY A 297 27.83 23.91 -15.21
C GLY A 297 28.61 24.14 -13.90
N GLU A 298 28.75 23.12 -13.04
CA GLU A 298 29.24 23.30 -11.65
C GLU A 298 30.63 22.67 -11.37
N GLY A 299 31.64 22.97 -12.21
CA GLY A 299 32.97 22.34 -12.09
C GLY A 299 33.71 22.49 -10.75
N LYS A 300 33.28 23.42 -9.86
CA LYS A 300 33.79 23.53 -8.48
C LYS A 300 33.15 22.51 -7.53
N SER A 301 31.83 22.30 -7.65
CA SER A 301 31.04 21.37 -6.83
C SER A 301 31.59 19.94 -6.92
N THR A 302 32.06 19.53 -8.10
CA THR A 302 32.67 18.22 -8.32
C THR A 302 34.00 18.02 -7.56
N GLN A 303 34.86 19.04 -7.48
CA GLN A 303 36.12 18.95 -6.72
C GLN A 303 35.85 18.91 -5.21
N GLU A 304 34.95 19.77 -4.73
CA GLU A 304 34.53 19.80 -3.32
C GLU A 304 33.88 18.46 -2.89
N ALA A 305 33.02 17.87 -3.71
CA ALA A 305 32.43 16.56 -3.47
C ALA A 305 33.49 15.44 -3.42
N GLN A 306 34.54 15.53 -4.24
CA GLN A 306 35.61 14.53 -4.32
C GLN A 306 36.58 14.60 -3.12
N GLU A 307 36.86 15.82 -2.62
CA GLU A 307 37.61 16.03 -1.36
C GLU A 307 36.80 15.60 -0.14
N GLN A 308 35.50 15.92 -0.10
CA GLN A 308 34.62 15.42 0.97
C GLN A 308 34.56 13.89 0.99
N LEU A 309 34.46 13.25 -0.18
CA LEU A 309 34.40 11.80 -0.30
C LEU A 309 35.69 11.12 0.19
N SER A 310 36.88 11.65 -0.14
CA SER A 310 38.15 11.08 0.34
C SER A 310 38.27 11.22 1.86
N MET A 311 37.99 12.41 2.42
CA MET A 311 37.96 12.65 3.87
C MET A 311 36.96 11.75 4.61
N MET A 312 35.81 11.42 4.00
CA MET A 312 34.83 10.52 4.61
C MET A 312 35.28 9.07 4.63
N LYS A 313 35.87 8.57 3.53
CA LYS A 313 36.36 7.18 3.45
C LYS A 313 37.53 6.95 4.40
N GLU A 314 38.50 7.87 4.43
CA GLU A 314 39.64 7.80 5.34
C GLU A 314 39.22 7.81 6.82
N ARG A 315 38.21 8.60 7.21
CA ARG A 315 37.68 8.60 8.59
C ARG A 315 36.93 7.32 8.95
N LEU A 316 36.21 6.72 8.01
CA LEU A 316 35.51 5.44 8.19
C LEU A 316 36.50 4.30 8.43
N GLU A 317 37.67 4.33 7.76
CA GLU A 317 38.77 3.39 7.96
C GLU A 317 39.50 3.59 9.30
N GLN A 318 39.58 4.83 9.81
CA GLN A 318 40.32 5.16 11.03
C GLN A 318 39.53 4.98 12.34
N ASN A 319 38.20 5.19 12.36
CA ASN A 319 37.37 5.11 13.58
C ASN A 319 36.02 4.39 13.34
N PRO A 320 35.98 3.05 13.31
CA PRO A 320 34.79 2.27 12.97
C PRO A 320 33.69 2.17 14.07
N GLY A 321 33.54 3.19 14.93
CA GLY A 321 32.53 3.16 15.99
C GLY A 321 32.48 4.27 17.04
N THR A 322 33.17 5.40 16.86
CA THR A 322 33.12 6.54 17.80
C THR A 322 32.32 7.68 17.20
N ALA A 323 31.15 7.96 17.76
CA ALA A 323 30.30 9.05 17.28
C ALA A 323 30.98 10.42 17.45
N SER A 324 30.86 11.26 16.43
CA SER A 324 31.38 12.64 16.42
C SER A 324 30.27 13.60 15.99
N ASP A 325 30.43 14.89 16.26
CA ASP A 325 29.46 15.97 15.97
C ASP A 325 28.96 15.92 14.51
N ASN A 326 29.83 15.49 13.59
CA ASN A 326 29.51 15.25 12.18
C ASN A 326 28.42 14.18 11.92
N GLU A 327 28.10 13.31 12.88
CA GLU A 327 27.04 12.29 12.78
C GLU A 327 25.68 12.85 13.19
N VAL A 328 25.64 13.73 14.20
CA VAL A 328 24.43 14.46 14.62
C VAL A 328 23.90 15.25 13.43
N TRP A 329 24.79 16.02 12.78
CA TRP A 329 24.45 16.80 11.58
C TRP A 329 23.92 15.95 10.42
N ARG A 330 24.52 14.79 10.14
CA ARG A 330 24.04 13.89 9.07
C ARG A 330 22.67 13.28 9.36
N CYS A 331 22.41 12.96 10.63
CA CYS A 331 21.09 12.50 11.03
C CYS A 331 20.08 13.62 10.85
N TRP A 332 20.42 14.85 11.24
CA TRP A 332 19.59 16.03 11.00
C TRP A 332 19.29 16.25 9.51
N ASP A 333 20.31 16.21 8.64
CA ASP A 333 20.14 16.33 7.18
C ASP A 333 19.15 15.28 6.63
N GLU A 334 19.25 14.02 7.08
CA GLU A 334 18.35 12.96 6.63
C GLU A 334 16.92 13.10 7.18
N LEU A 335 16.78 13.52 8.45
CA LEU A 335 15.48 13.87 9.03
C LEU A 335 14.82 15.07 8.31
N MET A 336 15.64 15.97 7.76
CA MET A 336 15.18 17.14 7.00
C MET A 336 14.85 16.85 5.53
N THR A 337 15.01 15.60 5.05
CA THR A 337 14.55 15.21 3.70
C THR A 337 13.02 15.23 3.58
N HIS A 338 12.49 15.43 2.36
CA HIS A 338 11.05 15.39 2.11
C HIS A 338 10.37 14.08 2.57
N PRO A 339 10.92 12.87 2.34
CA PRO A 339 10.26 11.64 2.76
C PRO A 339 10.13 11.52 4.29
N CYS A 340 11.17 11.89 5.05
CA CYS A 340 11.16 11.95 6.51
C CYS A 340 10.20 13.04 7.04
N LYS A 341 10.19 14.24 6.45
CA LYS A 341 9.26 15.34 6.80
C LYS A 341 7.79 15.01 6.50
N ASN A 342 7.54 14.29 5.41
CA ASN A 342 6.19 13.95 4.95
C ASN A 342 5.65 12.73 5.71
N GLN A 343 6.26 11.57 5.53
CA GLN A 343 5.75 10.30 6.06
C GLN A 343 6.15 10.07 7.53
N GLY A 344 7.29 10.63 7.95
CA GLY A 344 7.93 10.31 9.22
C GLY A 344 9.02 9.25 9.08
N TYR A 345 9.58 8.86 10.22
CA TYR A 345 10.80 8.05 10.32
C TYR A 345 10.81 7.18 11.58
N VAL A 346 11.62 6.13 11.53
CA VAL A 346 12.08 5.37 12.69
C VAL A 346 13.58 5.59 12.84
N LEU A 347 14.00 6.24 13.92
CA LEU A 347 15.40 6.51 14.24
C LEU A 347 15.94 5.37 15.12
N GLU A 348 16.94 4.61 14.64
CA GLU A 348 17.51 3.47 15.36
C GLU A 348 18.78 3.86 16.14
N ASP A 349 18.82 3.54 17.42
CA ASP A 349 20.02 3.56 18.29
C ASP A 349 20.71 4.93 18.45
N PHE A 350 19.97 6.01 18.23
CA PHE A 350 20.40 7.40 18.28
C PHE A 350 19.22 8.33 18.61
N PRO A 351 19.40 9.46 19.33
CA PRO A 351 20.59 9.86 20.09
C PRO A 351 20.89 8.91 21.26
N GLN A 352 22.12 8.93 21.78
CA GLN A 352 22.54 8.07 22.91
C GLN A 352 22.80 8.84 24.21
N THR A 353 23.04 10.15 24.14
CA THR A 353 23.19 11.06 25.29
C THR A 353 22.19 12.19 25.21
N ARG A 354 21.92 12.86 26.33
CA ARG A 354 21.04 14.03 26.36
C ARG A 354 21.59 15.19 25.53
N GLU A 355 22.90 15.41 25.55
CA GLU A 355 23.57 16.44 24.71
C GLU A 355 23.28 16.21 23.21
N GLN A 356 23.43 14.97 22.72
CA GLN A 356 23.10 14.61 21.34
C GLN A 356 21.62 14.83 21.00
N ALA A 357 20.72 14.60 21.95
CA ALA A 357 19.29 14.86 21.75
C ALA A 357 19.00 16.36 21.62
N LYS A 358 19.59 17.19 22.48
CA LYS A 358 19.48 18.65 22.42
C LYS A 358 20.02 19.22 21.11
N GLU A 359 21.22 18.79 20.69
CA GLU A 359 21.81 19.24 19.43
C GLU A 359 20.96 18.84 18.21
N LEU A 360 20.40 17.62 18.20
CA LEU A 360 19.59 17.09 17.10
C LEU A 360 18.19 17.72 17.00
N PHE A 361 17.55 18.02 18.13
CA PHE A 361 16.12 18.35 18.19
C PHE A 361 15.83 19.81 18.57
N ASP A 362 16.61 20.42 19.46
CA ASP A 362 16.38 21.80 19.91
C ASP A 362 17.06 22.82 18.97
N GLY A 363 18.22 22.45 18.40
CA GLY A 363 18.92 23.25 17.39
C GLY A 363 19.57 24.54 17.90
N GLU A 364 19.73 24.70 19.22
CA GLU A 364 20.30 25.90 19.87
C GLU A 364 21.85 25.97 19.79
N SER A 365 22.47 25.68 18.63
CA SER A 365 23.92 25.85 18.46
C SER A 365 24.28 27.10 17.63
N ASP A 366 24.98 28.04 18.26
CA ASP A 366 25.59 29.25 17.65
C ASP A 366 26.76 28.91 16.69
N THR A 367 26.61 27.89 15.84
CA THR A 367 27.68 27.42 14.96
C THR A 367 27.73 28.24 13.65
N PRO A 368 28.90 28.79 13.23
CA PRO A 368 28.93 29.85 12.20
C PRO A 368 28.63 29.43 10.74
N ARG A 369 28.13 28.22 10.51
CA ARG A 369 27.80 27.71 9.16
C ARG A 369 26.34 27.96 8.76
N LEU A 370 25.46 28.29 9.71
CA LEU A 370 24.04 28.58 9.48
C LEU A 370 23.80 30.01 8.93
N LEU A 371 24.29 30.32 7.73
CA LEU A 371 24.01 31.60 7.08
C LEU A 371 22.71 31.64 6.24
N HIS A 372 22.02 30.51 6.01
CA HIS A 372 20.88 30.45 5.08
C HIS A 372 19.57 29.85 5.61
N VAL A 373 19.51 29.32 6.84
CA VAL A 373 18.23 28.96 7.48
C VAL A 373 18.24 29.46 8.92
N ARG A 374 17.51 30.54 9.20
CA ARG A 374 17.18 30.92 10.58
C ARG A 374 16.22 29.87 11.11
N ALA A 375 16.63 29.15 12.15
CA ALA A 375 15.76 28.22 12.87
C ALA A 375 14.57 28.99 13.47
N SER A 376 13.43 28.92 12.77
CA SER A 376 12.14 29.32 13.32
C SER A 376 11.64 28.22 14.26
N PRO A 377 10.90 28.52 15.34
CA PRO A 377 10.39 27.52 16.29
C PRO A 377 9.42 26.48 15.69
N ALA A 378 9.05 26.62 14.42
CA ALA A 378 8.37 25.58 13.65
C ALA A 378 9.25 24.37 13.32
N HIS A 379 10.59 24.50 13.25
CA HIS A 379 11.47 23.43 12.76
C HIS A 379 11.72 22.32 13.79
N SER A 380 11.84 22.63 15.08
CA SER A 380 12.00 21.64 16.16
C SER A 380 10.77 20.73 16.30
N LEU A 381 9.58 21.22 15.94
CA LEU A 381 8.34 20.43 15.84
C LEU A 381 8.32 19.43 14.66
N PHE A 382 9.27 19.51 13.72
CA PHE A 382 9.39 18.55 12.62
C PHE A 382 10.41 17.44 12.89
N SER A 383 11.50 17.73 13.60
CA SER A 383 12.61 16.79 13.86
C SER A 383 12.48 15.99 15.16
N SER A 384 11.64 16.40 16.11
CA SER A 384 11.44 15.70 17.39
C SER A 384 10.55 14.46 17.27
N PRO A 385 10.90 13.31 17.88
CA PRO A 385 10.05 12.12 17.86
C PRO A 385 8.75 12.35 18.63
N GLU A 386 7.64 11.78 18.13
CA GLU A 386 6.34 11.72 18.82
C GLU A 386 6.32 10.54 19.82
N PHE A 387 7.08 9.48 19.53
CA PHE A 387 7.13 8.24 20.32
C PHE A 387 8.57 7.76 20.54
N VAL A 388 8.84 7.18 21.72
CA VAL A 388 10.11 6.54 22.04
C VAL A 388 9.85 5.12 22.52
N LEU A 389 10.52 4.13 21.94
CA LEU A 389 10.46 2.72 22.31
C LEU A 389 11.80 2.29 22.91
N CYS A 390 11.77 1.87 24.17
CA CYS A 390 12.92 1.36 24.90
C CYS A 390 12.83 -0.16 24.99
N LEU A 391 13.73 -0.86 24.28
CA LEU A 391 13.85 -2.30 24.35
C LEU A 391 14.77 -2.68 25.52
N GLU A 392 14.26 -3.53 26.40
CA GLU A 392 14.98 -4.05 27.56
C GLU A 392 15.20 -5.55 27.41
N ALA A 393 16.33 -6.07 27.91
CA ALA A 393 16.58 -7.51 28.01
C ALA A 393 17.68 -7.78 29.03
N THR A 394 17.70 -8.98 29.59
CA THR A 394 18.77 -9.40 30.50
C THR A 394 20.09 -9.63 29.74
N GLU A 395 21.23 -9.36 30.40
CA GLU A 395 22.56 -9.63 29.82
C GLU A 395 22.73 -11.10 29.41
N ALA A 396 22.18 -12.03 30.19
CA ALA A 396 22.17 -13.46 29.86
C ALA A 396 21.44 -13.76 28.53
N PHE A 397 20.29 -13.13 28.28
CA PHE A 397 19.58 -13.26 27.01
C PHE A 397 20.35 -12.64 25.85
N LEU A 398 20.97 -11.46 26.05
CA LEU A 398 21.77 -10.82 25.00
C LEU A 398 22.99 -11.66 24.61
N LEU A 399 23.66 -12.27 25.59
CA LEU A 399 24.79 -13.18 25.36
C LEU A 399 24.35 -14.45 24.61
N ASP A 400 23.30 -15.14 25.06
CA ASP A 400 22.76 -16.32 24.36
C ASP A 400 22.36 -15.98 22.91
N ARG A 401 21.68 -14.85 22.72
CA ARG A 401 21.27 -14.37 21.39
C ARG A 401 22.46 -14.09 20.48
N VAL A 402 23.57 -13.55 20.99
CA VAL A 402 24.80 -13.33 20.20
C VAL A 402 25.49 -14.65 19.87
N LEU A 403 25.53 -15.61 20.79
CA LEU A 403 26.09 -16.95 20.57
C LEU A 403 25.31 -17.75 19.51
N ASN A 404 23.99 -17.56 19.45
CA ASN A 404 23.09 -18.24 18.52
C ASN A 404 22.90 -17.49 17.17
N LEU A 405 23.57 -16.35 16.94
CA LEU A 405 23.50 -15.63 15.67
C LEU A 405 24.40 -16.27 14.59
N PRO A 406 23.96 -16.33 13.31
CA PRO A 406 24.81 -16.75 12.20
C PRO A 406 26.04 -15.85 12.06
N GLU A 407 27.20 -16.44 11.75
CA GLU A 407 28.49 -15.74 11.64
C GLU A 407 28.45 -14.52 10.70
N SER A 408 27.69 -14.62 9.60
CA SER A 408 27.45 -13.50 8.67
C SER A 408 26.75 -12.30 9.33
N ARG A 409 25.80 -12.53 10.24
CA ARG A 409 25.13 -11.48 11.04
C ARG A 409 26.05 -10.91 12.12
N VAL A 410 26.90 -11.75 12.71
CA VAL A 410 27.88 -11.33 13.72
C VAL A 410 28.88 -10.33 13.11
N GLN A 411 29.34 -10.60 11.89
CA GLN A 411 30.19 -9.69 11.10
C GLN A 411 29.43 -8.43 10.65
N GLU A 412 28.23 -8.56 10.09
CA GLU A 412 27.40 -7.41 9.62
C GLU A 412 27.11 -6.38 10.74
N HIS A 413 26.86 -6.85 11.97
CA HIS A 413 26.46 -5.99 13.08
C HIS A 413 27.61 -5.59 14.04
N ASN A 414 28.85 -5.99 13.75
CA ASN A 414 30.03 -5.87 14.63
C ASN A 414 29.73 -6.42 16.04
N CYS A 415 29.21 -7.65 16.10
CA CYS A 415 28.78 -8.34 17.32
C CYS A 415 29.76 -9.43 17.78
N GLU A 416 31.02 -9.41 17.32
CA GLU A 416 32.07 -10.29 17.83
C GLU A 416 32.20 -10.16 19.36
N PRO A 417 32.53 -11.24 20.11
CA PRO A 417 32.40 -11.27 21.57
C PRO A 417 33.07 -10.11 22.32
N GLU A 418 34.30 -9.73 21.94
CA GLU A 418 35.02 -8.61 22.54
C GLU A 418 34.37 -7.25 22.24
N ASN A 419 33.94 -7.06 20.99
CA ASN A 419 33.31 -5.83 20.52
C ASN A 419 31.89 -5.67 21.10
N PHE A 420 31.13 -6.76 21.21
CA PHE A 420 29.85 -6.80 21.91
C PHE A 420 29.99 -6.45 23.40
N SER A 421 30.92 -7.11 24.11
CA SER A 421 31.15 -6.87 25.53
C SER A 421 31.55 -5.41 25.81
N ARG A 422 32.45 -4.84 24.99
CA ARG A 422 32.84 -3.43 25.08
C ARG A 422 31.65 -2.47 24.88
N ARG A 423 30.79 -2.76 23.90
CA ARG A 423 29.58 -1.95 23.61
C ARG A 423 28.53 -2.07 24.71
N LEU A 424 28.36 -3.24 25.32
CA LEU A 424 27.42 -3.45 26.41
C LEU A 424 27.89 -2.75 27.69
N ALA A 425 29.18 -2.83 28.02
CA ALA A 425 29.77 -2.09 29.13
C ALA A 425 29.59 -0.57 28.96
N ALA A 426 29.94 -0.02 27.80
CA ALA A 426 29.77 1.40 27.50
C ALA A 426 28.29 1.84 27.46
N TYR A 427 27.36 0.96 27.11
CA TYR A 427 25.93 1.22 27.23
C TYR A 427 25.51 1.32 28.71
N ASN A 428 25.91 0.34 29.54
CA ASN A 428 25.56 0.31 30.96
C ASN A 428 26.15 1.50 31.73
N GLU A 429 27.36 1.93 31.40
CA GLU A 429 28.01 3.13 31.96
C GLU A 429 27.16 4.38 31.68
N LYS A 430 26.78 4.63 30.41
CA LYS A 430 25.87 5.73 30.02
C LYS A 430 24.47 5.67 30.64
N GLN A 431 23.99 4.49 31.03
CA GLN A 431 22.71 4.34 31.74
C GLN A 431 22.84 4.57 33.26
N SER A 432 24.07 4.64 33.79
CA SER A 432 24.36 4.87 35.21
C SER A 432 24.67 6.34 35.55
N GLU A 433 24.86 7.19 34.54
CA GLU A 433 25.06 8.64 34.68
C GLU A 433 23.72 9.37 34.84
N ASP A 434 23.71 10.52 35.53
CA ASP A 434 22.49 11.35 35.70
C ASP A 434 21.99 11.97 34.37
N ASP A 435 22.76 11.91 33.28
CA ASP A 435 22.48 12.54 31.98
C ASP A 435 21.97 11.54 30.90
N VAL A 436 21.25 10.50 31.34
CA VAL A 436 20.61 9.53 30.44
C VAL A 436 19.73 10.23 29.40
N VAL A 437 19.82 9.82 28.13
CA VAL A 437 19.00 10.35 27.02
C VAL A 437 17.49 10.32 27.27
N LEU A 438 17.00 9.42 28.13
CA LEU A 438 15.58 9.35 28.53
C LEU A 438 15.13 10.60 29.30
N ASN A 439 16.03 11.26 30.04
CA ASN A 439 15.73 12.49 30.78
C ASN A 439 15.37 13.64 29.81
N TYR A 440 15.97 13.69 28.62
CA TYR A 440 15.54 14.63 27.57
C TYR A 440 14.08 14.42 27.18
N PHE A 441 13.67 13.18 26.92
CA PHE A 441 12.30 12.89 26.49
C PHE A 441 11.28 13.20 27.59
N TYR A 442 11.58 12.88 28.85
CA TYR A 442 10.75 13.27 29.99
C TYR A 442 10.65 14.80 30.17
N GLU A 443 11.72 15.55 29.93
CA GLU A 443 11.72 17.03 29.96
C GLU A 443 10.83 17.66 28.87
N HIS A 444 10.58 16.93 27.77
CA HIS A 444 9.78 17.36 26.62
C HIS A 444 8.39 16.69 26.58
N ASP A 445 7.88 16.18 27.72
CA ASP A 445 6.58 15.49 27.87
C ASP A 445 6.42 14.22 27.00
N ILE A 446 7.52 13.63 26.50
CA ILE A 446 7.52 12.38 25.72
C ILE A 446 7.81 11.21 26.66
N ILE A 447 6.80 10.36 26.89
CA ILE A 447 6.91 9.19 27.78
C ILE A 447 7.44 7.98 26.98
N PRO A 448 8.63 7.42 27.30
CA PRO A 448 9.15 6.24 26.63
C PRO A 448 8.34 4.97 26.96
N LEU A 449 8.05 4.17 25.95
CA LEU A 449 7.46 2.84 26.11
C LEU A 449 8.55 1.81 26.37
N HIS A 450 8.66 1.36 27.61
CA HIS A 450 9.55 0.27 28.00
C HIS A 450 8.92 -1.09 27.66
N SER A 451 9.66 -1.97 26.98
CA SER A 451 9.23 -3.34 26.74
C SER A 451 10.38 -4.33 26.72
N ASN A 452 10.21 -5.42 27.47
CA ASN A 452 11.11 -6.57 27.39
C ASN A 452 11.08 -7.19 25.98
N ALA A 453 12.26 -7.33 25.37
CA ALA A 453 12.51 -7.90 24.05
C ALA A 453 12.76 -9.42 24.07
N GLU A 454 12.75 -10.05 25.24
CA GLU A 454 12.68 -11.50 25.42
C GLU A 454 11.32 -12.08 25.00
N ALA A 455 10.28 -11.22 24.93
CA ALA A 455 8.97 -11.59 24.42
C ALA A 455 8.94 -11.61 22.88
N ASP A 456 8.03 -12.43 22.31
CA ASP A 456 7.81 -12.49 20.87
C ASP A 456 7.59 -11.10 20.25
N CYS A 457 8.06 -10.93 19.01
CA CYS A 457 7.88 -9.67 18.28
C CYS A 457 6.40 -9.30 18.06
N LEU A 458 5.47 -10.25 18.12
CA LEU A 458 4.04 -10.01 17.87
C LEU A 458 3.39 -9.20 19.02
N PRO A 459 3.47 -9.62 20.30
CA PRO A 459 3.12 -8.77 21.45
C PRO A 459 3.78 -7.39 21.44
N LEU A 460 5.06 -7.31 21.06
CA LEU A 460 5.79 -6.03 20.99
C LEU A 460 5.17 -5.09 19.93
N MET A 461 4.90 -5.61 18.73
CA MET A 461 4.24 -4.83 17.68
C MET A 461 2.82 -4.40 18.08
N GLN A 462 2.08 -5.23 18.83
CA GLN A 462 0.76 -4.84 19.33
C GLN A 462 0.86 -3.63 20.29
N LYS A 463 1.80 -3.64 21.24
CA LYS A 463 2.03 -2.47 22.12
C LYS A 463 2.38 -1.20 21.35
N VAL A 464 3.19 -1.32 20.28
CA VAL A 464 3.52 -0.19 19.40
C VAL A 464 2.28 0.30 18.66
N ILE A 465 1.39 -0.59 18.21
CA ILE A 465 0.11 -0.24 17.58
C ILE A 465 -0.84 0.44 18.57
N ASP A 466 -0.90 -0.04 19.82
CA ASP A 466 -1.73 0.55 20.87
C ASP A 466 -1.24 1.96 21.28
N MET A 467 0.07 2.20 21.19
CA MET A 467 0.70 3.51 21.46
C MET A 467 0.57 4.50 20.29
N VAL A 468 0.92 4.08 19.08
CA VAL A 468 1.04 4.95 17.89
C VAL A 468 -0.31 5.13 17.16
N GLY A 469 -1.18 4.13 17.26
CA GLY A 469 -2.44 4.03 16.54
C GLY A 469 -2.30 3.38 15.16
N GLN A 470 -3.32 3.57 14.31
CA GLN A 470 -3.34 3.06 12.94
C GLN A 470 -2.38 3.85 12.03
N PRO A 471 -1.84 3.24 10.95
CA PRO A 471 -0.96 3.92 10.01
C PRO A 471 -1.58 5.19 9.38
N ARG A 472 -0.89 6.32 9.56
CA ARG A 472 -1.30 7.66 9.11
C ARG A 472 -0.84 7.98 7.66
N ASN A 473 -0.90 6.98 6.78
CA ASN A 473 -0.36 7.04 5.42
C ASN A 473 -1.42 6.55 4.40
N TYR A 474 -1.17 6.72 3.10
CA TYR A 474 -1.98 6.08 2.06
C TYR A 474 -1.98 4.56 2.25
N GLY A 475 -3.18 4.00 2.36
CA GLY A 475 -3.38 2.56 2.38
C GLY A 475 -2.85 1.88 1.11
N PRO A 476 -2.82 0.53 1.08
CA PRO A 476 -2.26 -0.23 -0.02
C PRO A 476 -2.83 0.18 -1.38
N SER A 477 -1.96 0.35 -2.38
CA SER A 477 -2.40 0.71 -3.73
C SER A 477 -3.27 -0.38 -4.35
N SER A 478 -4.15 -0.03 -5.30
CA SER A 478 -4.98 -1.05 -5.99
C SER A 478 -4.15 -2.12 -6.70
N GLN A 479 -2.87 -1.85 -7.00
CA GLN A 479 -1.92 -2.83 -7.53
C GLN A 479 -1.36 -3.73 -6.43
N GLU A 480 -0.88 -3.15 -5.31
CA GLU A 480 -0.41 -3.91 -4.14
C GLU A 480 -1.49 -4.85 -3.58
N VAL A 481 -2.74 -4.39 -3.46
CA VAL A 481 -3.86 -5.24 -3.00
C VAL A 481 -4.02 -6.46 -3.92
N LYS A 482 -4.02 -6.26 -5.24
CA LYS A 482 -4.15 -7.35 -6.22
C LYS A 482 -2.96 -8.28 -6.23
N GLU A 483 -1.75 -7.77 -6.00
CA GLU A 483 -0.54 -8.59 -5.94
C GLU A 483 -0.51 -9.44 -4.66
N GLU A 484 -0.87 -8.84 -3.53
CA GLU A 484 -1.00 -9.51 -2.23
C GLU A 484 -2.14 -10.56 -2.24
N GLU A 485 -3.26 -10.29 -2.90
CA GLU A 485 -4.33 -11.25 -3.19
C GLU A 485 -3.81 -12.42 -4.04
N ARG A 486 -3.04 -12.14 -5.11
CA ARG A 486 -2.43 -13.18 -5.95
C ARG A 486 -1.41 -14.02 -5.17
N ARG A 487 -0.61 -13.40 -4.30
CA ARG A 487 0.35 -14.09 -3.42
C ARG A 487 -0.38 -15.04 -2.47
N LYS A 488 -1.40 -14.54 -1.76
CA LYS A 488 -2.24 -15.35 -0.85
C LYS A 488 -2.99 -16.47 -1.57
N ALA A 489 -3.48 -16.24 -2.79
CA ALA A 489 -4.09 -17.29 -3.62
C ALA A 489 -3.07 -18.37 -4.02
N GLY A 490 -1.86 -17.97 -4.41
CA GLY A 490 -0.76 -18.89 -4.72
C GLY A 490 -0.31 -19.73 -3.52
N GLU A 491 -0.26 -19.14 -2.32
CA GLU A 491 0.07 -19.85 -1.08
C GLU A 491 -1.02 -20.87 -0.69
N ARG A 492 -2.30 -20.51 -0.82
CA ARG A 492 -3.42 -21.45 -0.63
C ARG A 492 -3.33 -22.63 -1.60
N LEU A 493 -3.13 -22.35 -2.89
CA LEU A 493 -2.98 -23.39 -3.92
C LEU A 493 -1.79 -24.32 -3.64
N ARG A 494 -0.65 -23.79 -3.17
CA ARG A 494 0.51 -24.61 -2.77
C ARG A 494 0.19 -25.51 -1.58
N ARG A 495 -0.47 -24.98 -0.54
CA ARG A 495 -0.84 -25.75 0.65
C ARG A 495 -1.87 -26.83 0.31
N GLU A 496 -2.90 -26.51 -0.45
CA GLU A 496 -3.88 -27.48 -0.96
C GLU A 496 -3.26 -28.54 -1.87
N ALA A 497 -2.16 -28.24 -2.57
CA ALA A 497 -1.43 -29.22 -3.38
C ALA A 497 -0.56 -30.14 -2.52
N GLN A 498 0.05 -29.61 -1.45
CA GLN A 498 0.76 -30.43 -0.45
C GLN A 498 -0.20 -31.36 0.29
N GLU A 499 -1.31 -30.83 0.82
CA GLU A 499 -2.37 -31.60 1.48
C GLU A 499 -2.92 -32.71 0.55
N ARG A 500 -3.15 -32.42 -0.74
CA ARG A 500 -3.58 -33.43 -1.73
C ARG A 500 -2.52 -34.49 -1.99
N ALA A 501 -1.24 -34.12 -2.13
CA ALA A 501 -0.16 -35.07 -2.35
C ALA A 501 0.09 -35.98 -1.13
N GLU A 502 -0.07 -35.45 0.09
CA GLU A 502 -0.01 -36.23 1.33
C GLU A 502 -1.17 -37.24 1.40
N VAL A 503 -2.40 -36.83 1.08
CA VAL A 503 -3.56 -37.74 1.02
C VAL A 503 -3.37 -38.80 -0.07
N GLU A 504 -2.91 -38.44 -1.27
CA GLU A 504 -2.66 -39.40 -2.36
C GLU A 504 -1.58 -40.42 -1.98
N GLN A 505 -0.53 -40.02 -1.26
CA GLN A 505 0.47 -40.95 -0.71
C GLN A 505 -0.13 -41.88 0.35
N MET A 506 -0.94 -41.37 1.29
CA MET A 506 -1.62 -42.20 2.29
C MET A 506 -2.57 -43.21 1.63
N GLU A 507 -3.39 -42.78 0.67
CA GLU A 507 -4.31 -43.66 -0.07
C GLU A 507 -3.56 -44.75 -0.85
N ALA A 508 -2.43 -44.40 -1.47
CA ALA A 508 -1.56 -45.36 -2.17
C ALA A 508 -0.90 -46.37 -1.21
N ASP A 509 -0.46 -45.93 -0.03
CA ASP A 509 0.08 -46.81 1.02
C ASP A 509 -0.98 -47.76 1.59
N GLU A 510 -2.17 -47.26 1.87
CA GLU A 510 -3.30 -48.09 2.28
C GLU A 510 -3.70 -49.09 1.18
N ALA A 511 -3.71 -48.67 -0.09
CA ALA A 511 -4.03 -49.54 -1.22
C ALA A 511 -2.99 -50.66 -1.36
N ARG A 512 -1.69 -50.35 -1.22
CA ARG A 512 -0.61 -51.35 -1.16
C ARG A 512 -0.80 -52.32 0.00
N ALA A 513 -1.14 -51.82 1.20
CA ALA A 513 -1.39 -52.66 2.37
C ALA A 513 -2.66 -53.53 2.23
N ARG A 514 -3.73 -53.02 1.61
CA ARG A 514 -4.95 -53.77 1.28
C ARG A 514 -4.63 -54.90 0.28
N ALA A 515 -3.89 -54.61 -0.78
CA ALA A 515 -3.49 -55.60 -1.79
C ALA A 515 -2.60 -56.71 -1.20
N ALA A 516 -1.64 -56.37 -0.33
CA ALA A 516 -0.82 -57.35 0.37
C ALA A 516 -1.65 -58.30 1.25
N ARG A 517 -2.55 -57.76 2.08
CA ARG A 517 -3.47 -58.58 2.90
C ARG A 517 -4.38 -59.47 2.05
N TRP A 518 -4.86 -58.97 0.91
CA TRP A 518 -5.68 -59.76 -0.01
C TRP A 518 -4.89 -60.91 -0.66
N ALA A 519 -3.64 -60.67 -1.05
CA ALA A 519 -2.76 -61.72 -1.59
C ALA A 519 -2.46 -62.82 -0.55
N GLU A 520 -2.18 -62.45 0.70
CA GLU A 520 -2.02 -63.41 1.79
C GLU A 520 -3.29 -64.21 2.07
N TRP A 521 -4.45 -63.55 2.11
CA TRP A 521 -5.75 -64.19 2.30
C TRP A 521 -6.04 -65.19 1.18
N THR A 522 -5.85 -64.79 -0.07
CA THR A 522 -6.05 -65.64 -1.26
C THR A 522 -5.15 -66.88 -1.21
N LYS A 523 -3.89 -66.72 -0.80
CA LYS A 523 -2.95 -67.84 -0.63
C LYS A 523 -3.41 -68.81 0.47
N LYS A 524 -3.87 -68.31 1.61
CA LYS A 524 -4.42 -69.14 2.71
C LYS A 524 -5.69 -69.86 2.27
N LEU A 525 -6.57 -69.21 1.51
CA LEU A 525 -7.79 -69.81 1.00
C LEU A 525 -7.51 -70.97 0.03
N GLU A 526 -6.54 -70.82 -0.88
CA GLU A 526 -6.13 -71.90 -1.78
C GLU A 526 -5.51 -73.08 -1.01
N GLN A 527 -4.74 -72.81 0.07
CA GLN A 527 -4.21 -73.85 0.95
C GLN A 527 -5.32 -74.62 1.67
N VAL A 528 -6.36 -73.93 2.17
CA VAL A 528 -7.54 -74.58 2.77
C VAL A 528 -8.28 -75.42 1.72
N ARG A 529 -8.50 -74.90 0.50
CA ARG A 529 -9.17 -75.67 -0.56
C ARG A 529 -8.41 -76.95 -0.92
N GLN A 530 -7.07 -76.90 -0.95
CA GLN A 530 -6.23 -78.08 -1.17
C GLN A 530 -6.35 -79.09 -0.02
N GLN A 531 -6.38 -78.63 1.24
CA GLN A 531 -6.61 -79.50 2.40
C GLN A 531 -8.00 -80.14 2.36
N GLU A 532 -9.06 -79.39 2.05
CA GLU A 532 -10.41 -79.92 1.87
C GLU A 532 -10.48 -80.97 0.75
N GLU A 533 -9.79 -80.74 -0.37
CA GLU A 533 -9.72 -81.69 -1.50
C GLU A 533 -8.96 -82.98 -1.13
N GLU A 534 -7.86 -82.86 -0.39
CA GLU A 534 -7.11 -84.01 0.16
C GLU A 534 -7.92 -84.80 1.21
N GLU A 535 -8.66 -84.13 2.11
CA GLU A 535 -9.53 -84.75 3.11
C GLU A 535 -10.74 -85.45 2.46
N LEU A 536 -11.35 -84.83 1.45
CA LEU A 536 -12.43 -85.43 0.65
C LEU A 536 -11.92 -86.64 -0.14
N GLU A 537 -10.73 -86.56 -0.75
CA GLU A 537 -10.15 -87.73 -1.42
C GLU A 537 -9.89 -88.84 -0.40
N ALA A 538 -9.24 -88.55 0.73
CA ALA A 538 -8.96 -89.51 1.79
C ALA A 538 -10.23 -90.17 2.35
N THR A 539 -11.31 -89.41 2.54
CA THR A 539 -12.63 -89.92 2.97
C THR A 539 -13.28 -90.79 1.88
N SER A 540 -13.08 -90.46 0.60
CA SER A 540 -13.59 -91.25 -0.52
C SER A 540 -12.80 -92.54 -0.79
N ARG A 541 -11.52 -92.62 -0.37
CA ARG A 541 -10.62 -93.76 -0.68
C ARG A 541 -11.17 -95.11 -0.21
N PRO A 542 -11.68 -95.30 1.03
CA PRO A 542 -12.26 -96.58 1.45
C PRO A 542 -13.48 -97.00 0.62
N MET A 543 -14.37 -96.06 0.30
CA MET A 543 -15.55 -96.32 -0.52
C MET A 543 -15.17 -96.67 -1.96
N ARG A 544 -14.20 -95.95 -2.56
CA ARG A 544 -13.64 -96.27 -3.88
C ARG A 544 -12.94 -97.62 -3.90
N GLY A 545 -12.19 -97.96 -2.85
CA GLY A 545 -11.54 -99.26 -2.69
C GLY A 545 -12.56 -100.41 -2.64
N TYR A 546 -13.56 -100.29 -1.78
CA TYR A 546 -14.66 -101.26 -1.70
C TYR A 546 -15.37 -101.46 -3.05
N LEU A 547 -15.71 -100.36 -3.75
CA LEU A 547 -16.31 -100.44 -5.08
C LEU A 547 -15.39 -101.15 -6.09
N MET A 548 -14.10 -100.79 -6.13
CA MET A 548 -13.11 -101.38 -7.03
C MET A 548 -12.84 -102.87 -6.77
N GLU A 549 -12.85 -103.31 -5.51
CA GLU A 549 -12.55 -104.71 -5.14
C GLU A 549 -13.79 -105.62 -5.18
N GLN A 550 -14.94 -105.16 -4.69
CA GLN A 550 -16.10 -106.02 -4.43
C GLN A 550 -17.20 -105.89 -5.49
N VAL A 551 -17.36 -104.71 -6.11
CA VAL A 551 -18.48 -104.43 -7.02
C VAL A 551 -18.04 -104.42 -8.48
N VAL A 552 -16.93 -103.73 -8.79
CA VAL A 552 -16.43 -103.57 -10.17
C VAL A 552 -16.08 -104.90 -10.85
N PRO A 553 -15.49 -105.92 -10.21
CA PRO A 553 -15.19 -107.18 -10.90
C PRO A 553 -16.45 -107.92 -11.34
N THR A 554 -17.44 -108.06 -10.43
CA THR A 554 -18.72 -108.72 -10.72
C THR A 554 -19.54 -107.93 -11.74
N LEU A 555 -19.57 -106.60 -11.62
CA LEU A 555 -20.24 -105.71 -12.58
C LEU A 555 -19.57 -105.76 -13.98
N SER A 556 -18.25 -105.77 -14.04
CA SER A 556 -17.50 -105.86 -15.30
C SER A 556 -17.70 -107.23 -15.98
N GLN A 557 -17.73 -108.31 -15.21
CA GLN A 557 -18.10 -109.63 -15.70
C GLN A 557 -19.55 -109.68 -16.19
N GLY A 558 -20.50 -109.10 -15.46
CA GLY A 558 -21.90 -109.00 -15.86
C GLY A 558 -22.11 -108.17 -17.12
N LEU A 559 -21.46 -107.02 -17.24
CA LEU A 559 -21.46 -106.20 -18.45
C LEU A 559 -20.85 -106.96 -19.64
N THR A 560 -19.74 -107.69 -19.42
CA THR A 560 -19.13 -108.54 -20.45
C THR A 560 -20.06 -109.68 -20.87
N ALA A 561 -20.77 -110.30 -19.93
CA ALA A 561 -21.76 -111.35 -20.20
C ALA A 561 -22.97 -110.78 -20.96
N CYS A 562 -23.46 -109.60 -20.58
CA CYS A 562 -24.55 -108.89 -21.26
C CYS A 562 -24.17 -108.54 -22.71
N CYS A 563 -22.97 -108.00 -22.93
CA CYS A 563 -22.45 -107.71 -24.27
C CYS A 563 -22.30 -108.95 -25.15
N ARG A 564 -22.06 -110.14 -24.56
CA ARG A 564 -22.02 -111.42 -25.29
C ARG A 564 -23.40 -112.00 -25.57
N ALA A 565 -24.36 -111.83 -24.64
CA ALA A 565 -25.70 -112.40 -24.75
C ALA A 565 -26.64 -111.56 -25.63
N GLN A 566 -26.42 -110.24 -25.72
CA GLN A 566 -27.28 -109.27 -26.41
C GLN A 566 -28.78 -109.47 -26.11
N PRO A 567 -29.18 -109.46 -24.82
CA PRO A 567 -30.58 -109.59 -24.41
C PRO A 567 -31.42 -108.40 -24.89
N GLN A 568 -32.74 -108.58 -25.02
CA GLN A 568 -33.66 -107.50 -25.39
C GLN A 568 -33.72 -106.40 -24.33
N ASP A 569 -33.59 -106.75 -23.04
CA ASP A 569 -33.35 -105.79 -21.96
C ASP A 569 -31.98 -106.06 -21.30
N PRO A 570 -30.99 -105.18 -21.53
CA PRO A 570 -29.67 -105.31 -20.93
C PRO A 570 -29.61 -104.87 -19.45
N VAL A 571 -30.59 -104.12 -18.96
CA VAL A 571 -30.64 -103.66 -17.57
C VAL A 571 -31.17 -104.78 -16.67
N ASP A 572 -32.29 -105.39 -17.03
CA ASP A 572 -32.85 -106.53 -16.29
C ASP A 572 -31.91 -107.75 -16.31
N PHE A 573 -31.28 -108.03 -17.46
CA PHE A 573 -30.27 -109.09 -17.55
C PHE A 573 -29.07 -108.84 -16.63
N LEU A 574 -28.57 -107.60 -16.56
CA LEU A 574 -27.46 -107.25 -15.68
C LEU A 574 -27.88 -107.31 -14.20
N ALA A 575 -29.10 -106.90 -13.87
CA ALA A 575 -29.65 -107.02 -12.51
C ALA A 575 -29.77 -108.49 -12.08
N GLU A 576 -30.35 -109.36 -12.91
CA GLU A 576 -30.36 -110.80 -12.65
C GLU A 576 -28.95 -111.40 -12.50
N TYR A 577 -28.00 -110.99 -13.36
CA TYR A 577 -26.63 -111.48 -13.30
C TYR A 577 -25.94 -111.08 -11.99
N LEU A 578 -26.12 -109.84 -11.54
CA LEU A 578 -25.55 -109.34 -10.28
C LEU A 578 -26.17 -110.02 -9.06
N LEU A 579 -27.49 -110.28 -9.07
CA LEU A 579 -28.16 -111.05 -8.02
C LEU A 579 -27.62 -112.48 -7.95
N LYS A 580 -27.51 -113.18 -9.09
CA LYS A 580 -27.02 -114.57 -9.17
C LYS A 580 -25.54 -114.74 -8.83
N ASN A 581 -24.74 -113.68 -8.92
CA ASN A 581 -23.29 -113.69 -8.64
C ASN A 581 -22.94 -112.79 -7.45
N ASN A 582 -23.87 -112.63 -6.51
CA ASN A 582 -23.68 -111.82 -5.31
C ASN A 582 -22.56 -112.39 -4.43
N PRO A 583 -21.44 -111.68 -4.17
CA PRO A 583 -20.31 -112.20 -3.41
C PRO A 583 -20.62 -112.45 -1.91
N PHE A 584 -21.84 -112.18 -1.45
CA PHE A 584 -22.28 -112.36 -0.07
C PHE A 584 -23.35 -113.45 0.14
N GLU A 585 -23.72 -114.22 -0.90
CA GLU A 585 -24.70 -115.32 -0.75
C GLU A 585 -24.05 -116.68 -0.44
N LEU A 586 -24.58 -117.35 0.61
CA LEU A 586 -24.21 -118.69 1.04
C LEU A 586 -25.10 -119.75 0.35
N PRO A 587 -24.57 -120.93 -0.01
CA PRO A 587 -25.34 -121.93 -0.76
C PRO A 587 -26.42 -122.58 0.11
N SER A 588 -27.67 -122.52 -0.38
CA SER A 588 -28.84 -123.18 0.22
C SER A 588 -29.45 -124.17 -0.78
N GLU A 589 -29.13 -125.46 -0.65
CA GLU A 589 -29.99 -126.52 -1.22
C GLU A 589 -31.16 -126.77 -0.25
N LEU A 590 -32.34 -127.07 -0.80
CA LEU A 590 -33.66 -127.13 -0.14
C LEU A 590 -34.24 -125.72 0.14
N GLN A 591 -35.42 -125.34 -0.35
CA GLN A 591 -36.52 -126.13 -0.94
C GLN A 591 -37.26 -125.34 -2.04
#